data_AF-A0A3Q9BJI9-F1
#
_entry.id   AF-A0A3Q9BJI9-F1
#
_cell.length_a   1.000
_cell.length_b   1.000
_cell.length_c   1.000
_cell.angle_alpha   90.00
_cell.angle_beta   90.00
_cell.angle_gamma   90.00
#
_symmetry.space_group_name_H-M   'P 1'
#
loop_
_entity.id
_entity.type
_entity.pdbx_description
1 polymer ?
#
loop_
_entity_poly.entity_id
_entity_poly.type
_entity_poly.pdbx_seq_one_letter_code
_entity_poly.pdbx_strand_id
1 'polypeptide(L)'
;MDAIELRTQKKFTEDIETLKDNFEEFINIHQNATNYANTEGAILWIIRGCIDYFFELETHFLGTDNNSGVPDIKADRFANNFYRLVNAIDYLKELWKFDIDKNEDINFLLDIRTLIVHSGEKLDKVKSLKLKDYKDSQLGRIFVRENCRAFRFPDEYSDMDYLIQIWSDKHDKSKKHNLEKVDHHITNKSYHDTDIFLKSEDVKNIILCYISELCHCRGNVEITPNRYFPKEVRKEQFIDKHTGKIEFDKIVNLISKDTNGGYFEENKVGYWKGFGLKKMYEYTKKYLMESNPIQKIILDKIYDTMSQYWDDYENNSLQSHEIINLDIRSVFSDYTPRYKFKGYLEGQKLFNYIAPYFNTKKQTLITDQDYLEKFVFSASEALGVEINIKQEIDNLVCDYFVKSIELNLNTQ
;
A
#
# COMPACT_ATOMS: atom_id res chain seq x y z
N MET A 1 35.07 8.42 -22.43
CA MET A 1 34.49 7.83 -21.22
C MET A 1 33.61 8.90 -20.68
N ASP A 2 32.31 8.68 -20.75
CA ASP A 2 31.33 9.68 -20.39
C ASP A 2 30.86 9.37 -18.98
N ALA A 3 30.82 10.39 -18.12
CA ALA A 3 30.37 10.26 -16.75
C ALA A 3 28.95 10.81 -16.63
N ILE A 4 28.07 10.04 -15.99
CA ILE A 4 26.72 10.43 -15.66
C ILE A 4 26.59 10.38 -14.15
N GLU A 5 26.03 11.45 -13.58
CA GLU A 5 25.78 11.56 -12.15
C GLU A 5 24.26 11.51 -11.93
N LEU A 6 23.79 10.48 -11.23
CA LEU A 6 22.39 10.38 -10.84
C LEU A 6 22.18 11.06 -9.49
N ARG A 7 21.74 12.32 -9.54
CA ARG A 7 21.26 13.08 -8.39
C ARG A 7 19.84 13.51 -8.58
N THR A 8 19.10 13.60 -7.48
CA THR A 8 17.79 14.22 -7.49
C THR A 8 17.75 15.45 -6.59
N GLN A 9 16.99 16.45 -7.01
CA GLN A 9 16.65 17.58 -6.15
C GLN A 9 15.40 17.27 -5.30
N LYS A 10 14.64 16.23 -5.66
CA LYS A 10 13.48 15.79 -4.90
C LYS A 10 13.98 15.12 -3.61
N LYS A 11 13.48 15.57 -2.48
CA LYS A 11 13.75 14.93 -1.18
C LYS A 11 12.44 14.35 -0.66
N PHE A 12 12.46 13.07 -0.33
CA PHE A 12 11.37 12.49 0.41
C PHE A 12 11.47 12.94 1.87
N THR A 13 10.56 13.81 2.30
CA THR A 13 10.55 14.41 3.64
C THR A 13 9.45 13.89 4.54
N GLU A 14 8.56 13.05 4.00
CA GLU A 14 7.45 12.45 4.75
C GLU A 14 7.94 11.31 5.65
N ASP A 15 7.17 11.00 6.69
CA ASP A 15 7.37 9.79 7.49
C ASP A 15 6.86 8.54 6.73
N ILE A 16 7.45 7.38 7.01
CA ILE A 16 7.05 6.13 6.35
C ILE A 16 5.60 5.75 6.66
N GLU A 17 5.12 5.98 7.89
CA GLU A 17 3.75 5.66 8.26
C GLU A 17 2.77 6.62 7.59
N THR A 18 3.13 7.90 7.43
CA THR A 18 2.36 8.85 6.60
C THR A 18 2.23 8.36 5.16
N LEU A 19 3.31 7.89 4.53
CA LEU A 19 3.24 7.37 3.15
C LEU A 19 2.38 6.11 3.05
N LYS A 20 2.43 5.22 4.05
CA LYS A 20 1.58 4.02 4.12
C LYS A 20 0.11 4.41 4.28
N ASP A 21 -0.21 5.33 5.16
CA ASP A 21 -1.57 5.81 5.38
C ASP A 21 -2.12 6.46 4.10
N ASN A 22 -1.33 7.32 3.44
CA ASN A 22 -1.69 7.92 2.16
C ASN A 22 -1.91 6.86 1.07
N PHE A 23 -1.13 5.78 1.07
CA PHE A 23 -1.30 4.68 0.13
C PHE A 23 -2.59 3.87 0.41
N GLU A 24 -2.93 3.62 1.67
CA GLU A 24 -4.20 2.97 2.03
C GLU A 24 -5.41 3.86 1.70
N GLU A 25 -5.30 5.17 1.89
CA GLU A 25 -6.33 6.13 1.46
C GLU A 25 -6.50 6.08 -0.07
N PHE A 26 -5.39 6.11 -0.82
CA PHE A 26 -5.39 5.96 -2.27
C PHE A 26 -6.09 4.66 -2.72
N ILE A 27 -5.83 3.54 -2.05
CA ILE A 27 -6.51 2.26 -2.31
C ILE A 27 -8.01 2.40 -2.06
N ASN A 28 -8.42 2.97 -0.92
CA ASN A 28 -9.84 3.10 -0.57
C ASN A 28 -10.62 3.97 -1.55
N ILE A 29 -9.97 4.98 -2.16
CA ILE A 29 -10.58 5.85 -3.17
C ILE A 29 -10.84 5.08 -4.48
N HIS A 30 -9.91 4.21 -4.89
CA HIS A 30 -9.92 3.59 -6.23
C HIS A 30 -10.46 2.15 -6.26
N GLN A 31 -10.45 1.45 -5.13
CA GLN A 31 -10.86 0.06 -5.07
C GLN A 31 -12.38 -0.05 -5.21
N ASN A 32 -12.82 -0.61 -6.34
CA ASN A 32 -14.23 -0.87 -6.61
C ASN A 32 -14.60 -2.33 -6.31
N ALA A 33 -15.84 -2.56 -5.90
CA ALA A 33 -16.32 -3.87 -5.42
C ALA A 33 -16.32 -5.01 -6.46
N THR A 34 -15.84 -4.82 -7.68
CA THR A 34 -16.05 -5.79 -8.78
C THR A 34 -14.83 -5.99 -9.67
N ASN A 35 -14.08 -7.07 -9.40
CA ASN A 35 -13.85 -8.21 -10.33
C ASN A 35 -12.46 -8.86 -10.21
N TYR A 36 -11.46 -8.23 -9.56
CA TYR A 36 -10.08 -8.76 -9.57
C TYR A 36 -9.37 -8.74 -8.20
N ALA A 37 -10.07 -9.07 -7.11
CA ALA A 37 -9.52 -9.01 -5.74
C ALA A 37 -8.15 -9.71 -5.57
N ASN A 38 -7.95 -10.87 -6.21
CA ASN A 38 -6.67 -11.59 -6.15
C ASN A 38 -5.54 -10.88 -6.94
N THR A 39 -5.88 -10.28 -8.08
CA THR A 39 -4.92 -9.52 -8.90
C THR A 39 -4.53 -8.23 -8.19
N GLU A 40 -5.53 -7.46 -7.74
CA GLU A 40 -5.33 -6.22 -6.98
C GLU A 40 -4.54 -6.49 -5.71
N GLY A 41 -4.96 -7.49 -4.92
CA GLY A 41 -4.28 -7.85 -3.68
C GLY A 41 -2.79 -8.10 -3.87
N ALA A 42 -2.41 -8.91 -4.86
CA ALA A 42 -1.01 -9.21 -5.14
C ALA A 42 -0.20 -7.96 -5.53
N ILE A 43 -0.79 -7.10 -6.37
CA ILE A 43 -0.16 -5.85 -6.83
C ILE A 43 0.02 -4.87 -5.66
N LEU A 44 -1.00 -4.70 -4.83
CA LEU A 44 -0.95 -3.82 -3.66
C LEU A 44 0.05 -4.31 -2.61
N TRP A 45 0.15 -5.62 -2.39
CA TRP A 45 1.16 -6.20 -1.50
C TRP A 45 2.59 -5.95 -1.98
N ILE A 46 2.83 -5.96 -3.29
CA ILE A 46 4.14 -5.60 -3.86
C ILE A 46 4.49 -4.15 -3.51
N ILE A 47 3.57 -3.22 -3.73
CA ILE A 47 3.83 -1.79 -3.47
C ILE A 47 4.09 -1.55 -1.98
N ARG A 48 3.29 -2.14 -1.08
CA ARG A 48 3.51 -2.09 0.38
C ARG A 48 4.92 -2.56 0.75
N GLY A 49 5.31 -3.74 0.26
CA GLY A 49 6.64 -4.28 0.53
C GLY A 49 7.77 -3.43 -0.06
N CYS A 50 7.52 -2.75 -1.19
CA CYS A 50 8.48 -1.83 -1.78
C CYS A 50 8.62 -0.53 -0.98
N ILE A 51 7.56 0.00 -0.38
CA ILE A 51 7.64 1.15 0.53
C ILE A 51 8.64 0.85 1.66
N ASP A 52 8.46 -0.28 2.36
CA ASP A 52 9.36 -0.68 3.45
C ASP A 52 10.80 -0.90 2.93
N TYR A 53 10.96 -1.67 1.84
CA TYR A 53 12.28 -1.98 1.30
C TYR A 53 13.08 -0.75 0.86
N PHE A 54 12.46 0.20 0.15
CA PHE A 54 13.15 1.39 -0.33
C PHE A 54 13.33 2.45 0.75
N PHE A 55 12.47 2.48 1.77
CA PHE A 55 12.70 3.31 2.94
C PHE A 55 13.94 2.88 3.72
N GLU A 56 14.19 1.58 3.83
CA GLU A 56 15.37 1.00 4.49
C GLU A 56 16.58 0.79 3.55
N LEU A 57 16.59 1.44 2.37
CA LEU A 57 17.64 1.24 1.37
C LEU A 57 19.02 1.67 1.91
N GLU A 58 19.89 0.70 2.18
CA GLU A 58 21.24 0.91 2.70
C GLU A 58 22.20 1.49 1.64
N THR A 59 23.32 2.08 2.08
CA THR A 59 24.44 2.48 1.20
C THR A 59 24.99 1.30 0.39
N HIS A 60 24.95 0.07 0.92
CA HIS A 60 25.48 -1.13 0.26
C HIS A 60 24.41 -1.93 -0.52
N PHE A 61 23.37 -1.28 -1.04
CA PHE A 61 22.23 -1.94 -1.69
C PHE A 61 22.53 -2.65 -3.03
N LEU A 62 23.65 -2.37 -3.71
CA LEU A 62 24.11 -3.11 -4.89
C LEU A 62 25.20 -4.14 -4.56
N GLY A 63 25.52 -4.34 -3.28
CA GLY A 63 26.58 -5.23 -2.84
C GLY A 63 27.96 -4.56 -2.80
N THR A 64 29.01 -5.37 -2.82
CA THR A 64 30.38 -4.89 -2.58
C THR A 64 31.22 -4.79 -3.84
N ASP A 65 31.02 -5.68 -4.82
CA ASP A 65 31.53 -5.60 -6.19
C ASP A 65 30.86 -6.67 -7.08
N ASN A 66 31.23 -6.71 -8.36
CA ASN A 66 30.91 -7.80 -9.27
C ASN A 66 32.18 -8.40 -9.92
N ASN A 67 33.25 -8.61 -9.15
CA ASN A 67 34.57 -9.01 -9.68
C ASN A 67 34.52 -10.33 -10.48
N SER A 68 33.64 -11.25 -10.12
CA SER A 68 33.36 -12.49 -10.85
C SER A 68 32.75 -12.27 -12.24
N GLY A 69 32.27 -11.07 -12.54
CA GLY A 69 31.45 -10.74 -13.70
C GLY A 69 29.94 -10.92 -13.45
N VAL A 70 29.56 -11.45 -12.29
CA VAL A 70 28.16 -11.65 -11.88
C VAL A 70 27.79 -10.62 -10.82
N PRO A 71 26.67 -9.89 -10.94
CA PRO A 71 26.19 -8.97 -9.91
C PRO A 71 25.97 -9.65 -8.55
N ASP A 72 26.14 -8.88 -7.47
CA ASP A 72 25.83 -9.34 -6.12
C ASP A 72 24.31 -9.60 -5.97
N ILE A 73 23.94 -10.55 -5.10
CA ILE A 73 22.53 -10.84 -4.79
C ILE A 73 21.76 -9.61 -4.30
N LYS A 74 22.44 -8.65 -3.66
CA LYS A 74 21.85 -7.36 -3.28
C LYS A 74 21.44 -6.54 -4.51
N ALA A 75 22.27 -6.50 -5.55
CA ALA A 75 21.95 -5.82 -6.80
C ALA A 75 20.73 -6.45 -7.49
N ASP A 76 20.65 -7.78 -7.52
CA ASP A 76 19.48 -8.50 -8.04
C ASP A 76 18.22 -8.23 -7.22
N ARG A 77 18.35 -8.15 -5.89
CA ARG A 77 17.23 -7.83 -4.99
C ARG A 77 16.70 -6.42 -5.28
N PHE A 78 17.58 -5.44 -5.40
CA PHE A 78 17.22 -4.07 -5.79
C PHE A 78 16.52 -4.03 -7.14
N ALA A 79 17.16 -4.61 -8.16
CA ALA A 79 16.69 -4.60 -9.53
C ALA A 79 15.30 -5.27 -9.68
N ASN A 80 15.09 -6.39 -8.99
CA ASN A 80 13.80 -7.08 -9.02
C ASN A 80 12.70 -6.35 -8.24
N ASN A 81 13.00 -5.79 -7.06
CA ASN A 81 12.01 -5.02 -6.31
C ASN A 81 11.60 -3.75 -7.05
N PHE A 82 12.56 -3.05 -7.67
CA PHE A 82 12.26 -1.85 -8.44
C PHE A 82 11.41 -2.17 -9.68
N TYR A 83 11.75 -3.24 -10.41
CA TYR A 83 10.95 -3.71 -11.53
C TYR A 83 9.52 -4.10 -11.15
N ARG A 84 9.36 -4.81 -10.03
CA ARG A 84 8.04 -5.20 -9.51
C ARG A 84 7.22 -3.97 -9.12
N LEU A 85 7.83 -2.99 -8.44
CA LEU A 85 7.17 -1.74 -8.07
C LEU A 85 6.63 -1.01 -9.30
N VAL A 86 7.49 -0.76 -10.29
CA VAL A 86 7.10 0.01 -11.47
C VAL A 86 6.00 -0.72 -12.26
N ASN A 87 6.12 -2.04 -12.44
CA ASN A 87 5.09 -2.81 -13.13
C ASN A 87 3.78 -2.89 -12.34
N ALA A 88 3.85 -2.96 -11.01
CA ALA A 88 2.67 -2.92 -10.15
C ALA A 88 1.92 -1.59 -10.33
N ILE A 89 2.66 -0.47 -10.34
CA ILE A 89 2.10 0.86 -10.57
C ILE A 89 1.52 0.99 -11.97
N ASP A 90 2.22 0.55 -13.02
CA ASP A 90 1.71 0.56 -14.40
C ASP A 90 0.43 -0.27 -14.54
N TYR A 91 0.38 -1.44 -13.89
CA TYR A 91 -0.81 -2.28 -13.91
C TYR A 91 -1.96 -1.56 -13.20
N LEU A 92 -1.75 -1.01 -12.01
CA LEU A 92 -2.79 -0.25 -11.31
C LEU A 92 -3.26 0.95 -12.12
N LYS A 93 -2.35 1.66 -12.79
CA LYS A 93 -2.68 2.78 -13.70
C LYS A 93 -3.72 2.35 -14.72
N GLU A 94 -3.49 1.21 -15.37
CA GLU A 94 -4.43 0.67 -16.36
C GLU A 94 -5.73 0.14 -15.77
N LEU A 95 -5.66 -0.46 -14.57
CA LEU A 95 -6.80 -1.06 -13.90
C LEU A 95 -7.76 -0.02 -13.32
N TRP A 96 -7.21 0.99 -12.63
CA TRP A 96 -7.95 2.01 -11.90
C TRP A 96 -8.07 3.34 -12.66
N LYS A 97 -7.49 3.42 -13.87
CA LYS A 97 -7.65 4.56 -14.80
C LYS A 97 -7.26 5.92 -14.19
N PHE A 98 -6.23 5.94 -13.35
CA PHE A 98 -5.55 7.17 -12.94
C PHE A 98 -4.37 7.45 -13.86
N ASP A 99 -3.80 8.65 -13.76
CA ASP A 99 -2.64 9.04 -14.57
C ASP A 99 -1.41 9.22 -13.69
N ILE A 100 -0.34 8.51 -14.05
CA ILE A 100 1.01 8.67 -13.48
C ILE A 100 2.02 8.33 -14.56
N ASP A 101 3.04 9.16 -14.73
CA ASP A 101 4.08 8.94 -15.73
C ASP A 101 5.44 8.70 -15.08
N LYS A 102 6.25 7.88 -15.74
CA LYS A 102 7.64 7.63 -15.34
C LYS A 102 8.48 8.81 -15.77
N ASN A 103 9.00 9.56 -14.81
CA ASN A 103 9.95 10.64 -15.07
C ASN A 103 11.31 10.11 -15.57
N GLU A 104 12.21 11.01 -15.96
CA GLU A 104 13.54 10.64 -16.49
C GLU A 104 14.35 9.80 -15.49
N ASP A 105 14.32 10.13 -14.20
CA ASP A 105 15.04 9.39 -13.16
C ASP A 105 14.53 7.95 -12.99
N ILE A 106 13.21 7.75 -13.00
CA ILE A 106 12.59 6.42 -12.94
C ILE A 106 12.97 5.59 -14.18
N ASN A 107 12.96 6.19 -15.37
CA ASN A 107 13.41 5.51 -16.59
C ASN A 107 14.91 5.19 -16.56
N PHE A 108 15.74 6.06 -15.98
CA PHE A 108 17.17 5.82 -15.81
C PHE A 108 17.43 4.66 -14.85
N LEU A 109 16.71 4.60 -13.72
CA LEU A 109 16.79 3.45 -12.81
C LEU A 109 16.30 2.14 -13.46
N LEU A 110 15.31 2.19 -14.36
CA LEU A 110 14.84 1.00 -15.10
C LEU A 110 15.92 0.48 -16.07
N ASP A 111 16.67 1.39 -16.67
CA ASP A 111 17.82 1.07 -17.52
C ASP A 111 18.94 0.41 -16.68
N ILE A 112 19.29 0.97 -15.51
CA ILE A 112 20.23 0.34 -14.57
C ILE A 112 19.76 -1.07 -14.18
N ARG A 113 18.50 -1.21 -13.78
CA ARG A 113 17.87 -2.50 -13.47
C ARG A 113 18.02 -3.49 -14.63
N THR A 114 17.82 -3.02 -15.86
CA THR A 114 17.88 -3.87 -17.06
C THR A 114 19.30 -4.36 -17.28
N LEU A 115 20.30 -3.49 -17.12
CA LEU A 115 21.71 -3.84 -17.23
C LEU A 115 22.14 -4.85 -16.16
N ILE A 116 21.63 -4.74 -14.93
CA ILE A 116 21.93 -5.70 -13.86
C ILE A 116 21.37 -7.09 -14.21
N VAL A 117 20.06 -7.16 -14.46
CA VAL A 117 19.34 -8.45 -14.59
C VAL A 117 19.66 -9.17 -15.91
N HIS A 118 19.86 -8.43 -16.99
CA HIS A 118 20.08 -8.98 -18.32
C HIS A 118 21.55 -8.90 -18.76
N SER A 119 22.48 -8.77 -17.79
CA SER A 119 23.91 -8.85 -18.08
C SER A 119 24.26 -10.20 -18.72
N GLY A 120 24.95 -10.15 -19.86
CA GLY A 120 25.25 -11.33 -20.69
C GLY A 120 24.21 -11.66 -21.77
N GLU A 121 23.11 -10.92 -21.85
CA GLU A 121 22.14 -10.99 -22.96
C GLU A 121 22.30 -9.79 -23.89
N LYS A 122 21.99 -9.93 -25.18
CA LYS A 122 22.07 -8.82 -26.14
C LYS A 122 21.05 -7.73 -25.79
N LEU A 123 21.51 -6.54 -25.43
CA LEU A 123 20.66 -5.43 -24.99
C LEU A 123 20.52 -4.36 -26.07
N ASP A 124 19.36 -4.36 -26.73
CA ASP A 124 19.10 -3.51 -27.90
C ASP A 124 18.55 -2.12 -27.54
N LYS A 125 18.16 -1.88 -26.27
CA LYS A 125 17.48 -0.65 -25.83
C LYS A 125 17.80 -0.28 -24.37
N VAL A 126 18.85 0.51 -24.16
CA VAL A 126 19.04 1.31 -22.94
C VAL A 126 18.78 2.77 -23.32
N LYS A 127 17.59 3.29 -22.99
CA LYS A 127 17.09 4.53 -23.62
C LYS A 127 17.78 5.79 -23.10
N SER A 128 18.13 5.80 -21.83
CA SER A 128 18.57 6.99 -21.10
C SER A 128 20.03 7.35 -21.38
N LEU A 129 20.84 6.41 -21.87
CA LEU A 129 22.23 6.64 -22.26
C LEU A 129 22.39 7.35 -23.62
N LYS A 130 21.30 7.50 -24.39
CA LYS A 130 21.27 8.20 -25.69
C LYS A 130 22.31 7.66 -26.72
N LEU A 131 22.67 6.37 -26.64
CA LEU A 131 23.71 5.72 -27.45
C LEU A 131 23.22 5.25 -28.84
N LYS A 132 22.78 6.19 -29.70
CA LYS A 132 22.10 5.88 -30.98
C LYS A 132 22.84 4.91 -31.93
N ASP A 133 24.17 4.92 -31.94
CA ASP A 133 24.98 4.11 -32.87
C ASP A 133 25.46 2.78 -32.25
N TYR A 134 25.24 2.57 -30.95
CA TYR A 134 25.67 1.38 -30.23
C TYR A 134 24.52 0.36 -30.17
N LYS A 135 24.86 -0.90 -30.46
CA LYS A 135 23.89 -1.98 -30.71
C LYS A 135 23.83 -3.00 -29.59
N ASP A 136 24.73 -2.89 -28.64
CA ASP A 136 24.80 -3.74 -27.47
C ASP A 136 25.44 -2.95 -26.34
N SER A 137 24.80 -2.95 -25.18
CA SER A 137 25.28 -2.29 -23.97
C SER A 137 25.26 -3.31 -22.84
N GLN A 138 26.40 -3.54 -22.22
CA GLN A 138 26.56 -4.53 -21.16
C GLN A 138 26.94 -3.87 -19.85
N LEU A 139 26.48 -4.46 -18.75
CA LEU A 139 27.03 -4.15 -17.45
C LEU A 139 28.51 -4.56 -17.42
N GLY A 140 29.38 -3.59 -17.20
CA GLY A 140 30.80 -3.82 -16.98
C GLY A 140 31.07 -4.16 -15.52
N ARG A 141 31.32 -3.13 -14.70
CA ARG A 141 31.72 -3.29 -13.31
C ARG A 141 30.90 -2.44 -12.36
N ILE A 142 30.62 -2.96 -11.18
CA ILE A 142 30.02 -2.21 -10.06
C ILE A 142 31.10 -2.06 -9.00
N PHE A 143 31.36 -0.82 -8.61
CA PHE A 143 32.34 -0.45 -7.60
C PHE A 143 31.64 0.25 -6.46
N VAL A 144 31.83 -0.25 -5.24
CA VAL A 144 31.50 0.50 -4.03
C VAL A 144 32.67 1.40 -3.66
N ARG A 145 32.39 2.64 -3.25
CA ARG A 145 33.41 3.63 -2.90
C ARG A 145 34.37 3.12 -1.82
N GLU A 146 33.86 2.51 -0.76
CA GLU A 146 34.64 2.07 0.41
C GLU A 146 35.79 1.09 0.05
N ASN A 147 35.61 0.29 -1.01
CA ASN A 147 36.57 -0.71 -1.43
C ASN A 147 37.41 -0.27 -2.64
N CYS A 148 37.31 1.00 -3.04
CA CYS A 148 37.96 1.51 -4.25
C CYS A 148 39.07 2.51 -3.95
N ARG A 149 40.07 2.52 -4.83
CA ARG A 149 41.12 3.55 -4.80
C ARG A 149 40.52 4.89 -5.24
N ALA A 150 41.01 5.99 -4.64
CA ALA A 150 40.55 7.35 -4.91
C ALA A 150 40.48 7.74 -6.40
N PHE A 151 41.30 7.14 -7.27
CA PHE A 151 41.27 7.46 -8.71
C PHE A 151 39.95 7.08 -9.42
N ARG A 152 39.15 6.15 -8.87
CA ARG A 152 37.86 5.75 -9.45
C ARG A 152 36.72 6.68 -9.06
N PHE A 153 36.90 7.46 -8.00
CA PHE A 153 35.97 8.48 -7.53
C PHE A 153 36.74 9.81 -7.43
N PRO A 154 36.93 10.50 -8.57
CA PRO A 154 37.48 11.86 -8.58
C PRO A 154 36.75 12.77 -7.58
N ASP A 155 37.38 13.86 -7.15
CA ASP A 155 36.86 14.74 -6.10
C ASP A 155 35.41 15.19 -6.33
N GLU A 156 35.01 15.40 -7.59
CA GLU A 156 33.65 15.77 -8.02
C GLU A 156 32.58 14.69 -7.76
N TYR A 157 32.98 13.42 -7.69
CA TYR A 157 32.12 12.27 -7.37
C TYR A 157 32.45 11.66 -6.00
N SER A 158 33.21 12.40 -5.18
CA SER A 158 33.72 11.88 -3.93
C SER A 158 32.62 11.59 -2.91
N ASP A 159 31.41 12.12 -3.02
CA ASP A 159 30.31 11.85 -2.08
C ASP A 159 29.36 10.71 -2.54
N MET A 160 29.68 10.07 -3.66
CA MET A 160 28.88 8.99 -4.26
C MET A 160 29.16 7.63 -3.60
N ASP A 161 28.16 6.75 -3.60
CA ASP A 161 28.28 5.42 -3.01
C ASP A 161 28.80 4.38 -4.02
N TYR A 162 28.35 4.49 -5.28
CA TYR A 162 28.74 3.57 -6.36
C TYR A 162 29.22 4.27 -7.61
N LEU A 163 30.04 3.51 -8.34
CA LEU A 163 30.34 3.67 -9.75
C LEU A 163 29.90 2.40 -10.49
N ILE A 164 28.98 2.53 -11.45
CA ILE A 164 28.58 1.47 -12.37
C ILE A 164 29.17 1.76 -13.75
N GLN A 165 29.97 0.85 -14.29
CA GLN A 165 30.49 0.94 -15.64
C GLN A 165 29.60 0.19 -16.61
N ILE A 166 29.37 0.79 -17.77
CA ILE A 166 28.62 0.22 -18.88
C ILE A 166 29.54 0.22 -20.09
N TRP A 167 29.63 -0.93 -20.76
CA TRP A 167 30.43 -1.09 -21.96
C TRP A 167 29.51 -1.28 -23.15
N SER A 168 29.66 -0.43 -24.17
CA SER A 168 28.78 -0.43 -25.33
C SER A 168 29.54 -0.63 -26.62
N ASP A 169 29.02 -1.48 -27.51
CA ASP A 169 29.63 -1.81 -28.79
C ASP A 169 28.73 -1.42 -29.98
N LYS A 170 29.33 -0.85 -31.02
CA LYS A 170 28.63 -0.55 -32.29
C LYS A 170 28.37 -1.78 -33.16
N HIS A 171 29.02 -2.91 -32.87
CA HIS A 171 29.07 -4.10 -33.73
C HIS A 171 29.45 -3.76 -35.19
N ASP A 172 30.53 -3.01 -35.37
CA ASP A 172 31.03 -2.63 -36.69
C ASP A 172 31.60 -3.83 -37.45
N LYS A 173 30.89 -4.26 -38.50
CA LYS A 173 31.25 -5.41 -39.34
C LYS A 173 32.28 -5.07 -40.45
N SER A 174 32.63 -3.79 -40.64
CA SER A 174 33.54 -3.34 -41.70
C SER A 174 35.00 -3.77 -41.50
N LYS A 175 35.36 -4.21 -40.29
CA LYS A 175 36.70 -4.71 -39.92
C LYS A 175 37.21 -5.84 -40.84
N LYS A 176 36.32 -6.67 -41.41
CA LYS A 176 36.73 -7.75 -42.36
C LYS A 176 37.55 -7.22 -43.54
N HIS A 177 37.43 -5.93 -43.87
CA HIS A 177 38.11 -5.29 -44.99
C HIS A 177 39.22 -4.31 -44.57
N ASN A 178 39.47 -4.12 -43.27
CA ASN A 178 40.41 -3.14 -42.70
C ASN A 178 41.41 -3.75 -41.70
N LEU A 179 41.78 -5.03 -41.88
CA LEU A 179 42.64 -5.78 -40.95
C LEU A 179 44.04 -5.18 -40.75
N GLU A 180 44.53 -4.37 -41.70
CA GLU A 180 45.85 -3.73 -41.66
C GLU A 180 45.91 -2.42 -40.85
N LYS A 181 44.75 -1.88 -40.43
CA LYS A 181 44.68 -0.65 -39.63
C LYS A 181 44.60 -0.99 -38.14
N VAL A 182 45.75 -0.96 -37.47
CA VAL A 182 45.92 -1.28 -36.05
C VAL A 182 44.91 -0.53 -35.14
N ASP A 183 44.64 0.75 -35.43
CA ASP A 183 43.78 1.60 -34.59
C ASP A 183 42.33 1.79 -35.10
N HIS A 184 41.88 0.96 -36.05
CA HIS A 184 40.56 1.11 -36.68
C HIS A 184 39.41 1.28 -35.66
N HIS A 185 39.46 0.52 -34.56
CA HIS A 185 38.42 0.58 -33.53
C HIS A 185 38.38 1.90 -32.76
N ILE A 186 39.55 2.49 -32.50
CA ILE A 186 39.68 3.78 -31.80
C ILE A 186 39.18 4.89 -32.73
N THR A 187 39.64 4.90 -33.99
CA THR A 187 39.24 5.93 -34.96
C THR A 187 37.73 5.87 -35.26
N ASN A 188 37.14 4.68 -35.32
CA ASN A 188 35.71 4.53 -35.57
C ASN A 188 34.83 4.63 -34.31
N LYS A 189 35.44 4.85 -33.13
CA LYS A 189 34.75 4.81 -31.83
C LYS A 189 33.87 3.56 -31.72
N SER A 190 34.47 2.39 -31.98
CA SER A 190 33.73 1.12 -32.07
C SER A 190 33.12 0.70 -30.73
N TYR A 191 33.74 1.12 -29.64
CA TYR A 191 33.32 0.90 -28.26
C TYR A 191 33.16 2.23 -27.53
N HIS A 192 32.29 2.26 -26.52
CA HIS A 192 32.03 3.40 -25.67
C HIS A 192 31.71 2.96 -24.25
N ASP A 193 32.53 3.47 -23.32
CA ASP A 193 32.37 3.20 -21.90
C ASP A 193 31.71 4.40 -21.23
N THR A 194 30.66 4.13 -20.46
CA THR A 194 29.93 5.10 -19.65
C THR A 194 30.05 4.73 -18.19
N ASP A 195 30.42 5.71 -17.37
CA ASP A 195 30.51 5.59 -15.92
C ASP A 195 29.28 6.28 -15.31
N ILE A 196 28.52 5.56 -14.47
CA ILE A 196 27.36 6.08 -13.74
C ILE A 196 27.71 6.15 -12.26
N PHE A 197 27.67 7.35 -11.70
CA PHE A 197 27.81 7.60 -10.28
C PHE A 197 26.43 7.74 -9.65
N LEU A 198 26.20 7.04 -8.54
CA LEU A 198 24.94 7.13 -7.81
C LEU A 198 25.14 7.01 -6.30
N LYS A 199 24.17 7.57 -5.58
CA LYS A 199 24.09 7.57 -4.12
C LYS A 199 22.79 6.92 -3.67
N SER A 200 22.83 6.09 -2.64
CA SER A 200 21.65 5.37 -2.13
C SER A 200 20.54 6.33 -1.70
N GLU A 201 20.92 7.48 -1.12
CA GLU A 201 20.00 8.53 -0.70
C GLU A 201 19.22 9.12 -1.89
N ASP A 202 19.88 9.40 -3.00
CA ASP A 202 19.24 9.90 -4.23
C ASP A 202 18.28 8.86 -4.82
N VAL A 203 18.71 7.59 -4.88
CA VAL A 203 17.87 6.48 -5.37
C VAL A 203 16.63 6.30 -4.49
N LYS A 204 16.82 6.30 -3.17
CA LYS A 204 15.72 6.25 -2.19
C LYS A 204 14.73 7.39 -2.41
N ASN A 205 15.22 8.62 -2.54
CA ASN A 205 14.37 9.79 -2.75
C ASN A 205 13.60 9.71 -4.07
N ILE A 206 14.24 9.34 -5.18
CA ILE A 206 13.58 9.18 -6.49
C ILE A 206 12.40 8.20 -6.36
N ILE A 207 12.62 7.05 -5.75
CA ILE A 207 11.62 5.98 -5.68
C ILE A 207 10.49 6.35 -4.71
N LEU A 208 10.80 6.83 -3.51
CA LEU A 208 9.77 7.17 -2.52
C LEU A 208 8.93 8.38 -2.97
N CYS A 209 9.54 9.38 -3.62
CA CYS A 209 8.77 10.47 -4.22
C CYS A 209 7.85 9.98 -5.34
N TYR A 210 8.27 9.00 -6.14
CA TYR A 210 7.39 8.39 -7.16
C TYR A 210 6.20 7.65 -6.56
N ILE A 211 6.38 6.96 -5.43
CA ILE A 211 5.26 6.35 -4.68
C ILE A 211 4.38 7.42 -4.03
N SER A 212 4.95 8.50 -3.48
CA SER A 212 4.16 9.60 -2.95
C SER A 212 3.33 10.26 -4.06
N GLU A 213 3.91 10.51 -5.24
CA GLU A 213 3.19 11.03 -6.42
C GLU A 213 1.99 10.14 -6.80
N LEU A 214 2.15 8.81 -6.76
CA LEU A 214 1.04 7.86 -6.94
C LEU A 214 -0.11 8.10 -5.96
N CYS A 215 0.18 8.25 -4.67
CA CYS A 215 -0.86 8.45 -3.65
C CYS A 215 -1.67 9.74 -3.86
N HIS A 216 -1.11 10.71 -4.58
CA HIS A 216 -1.79 11.97 -4.92
C HIS A 216 -2.57 11.92 -6.24
N CYS A 217 -2.45 10.84 -7.02
CA CYS A 217 -3.22 10.65 -8.24
C CYS A 217 -4.70 10.44 -7.90
N ARG A 218 -5.58 11.27 -8.47
CA ARG A 218 -7.03 11.03 -8.45
C ARG A 218 -7.41 10.35 -9.75
N GLY A 219 -8.10 9.22 -9.65
CA GLY A 219 -8.65 8.52 -10.81
C GLY A 219 -9.64 9.40 -11.55
N ASN A 220 -9.73 9.24 -12.87
CA ASN A 220 -10.72 9.95 -13.70
C ASN A 220 -12.15 9.38 -13.55
N VAL A 221 -12.40 8.55 -12.54
CA VAL A 221 -13.66 7.83 -12.39
C VAL A 221 -14.49 8.52 -11.32
N GLU A 222 -15.16 9.62 -11.70
CA GLU A 222 -16.41 10.00 -11.04
C GLU A 222 -17.43 8.90 -11.36
N ILE A 223 -17.46 7.84 -10.57
CA ILE A 223 -18.58 6.89 -10.63
C ILE A 223 -19.73 7.62 -9.96
N THR A 224 -20.56 8.34 -10.72
CA THR A 224 -21.80 8.87 -10.15
C THR A 224 -22.60 7.66 -9.65
N PRO A 225 -22.78 7.48 -8.33
CA PRO A 225 -23.40 6.27 -7.82
C PRO A 225 -24.85 6.25 -8.29
N ASN A 226 -25.25 5.22 -9.06
CA ASN A 226 -26.66 5.02 -9.37
C ASN A 226 -27.36 4.41 -8.16
N ARG A 227 -27.49 5.19 -7.09
CA ARG A 227 -28.07 4.74 -5.82
C ARG A 227 -29.58 4.66 -5.93
N TYR A 228 -30.15 3.53 -5.51
CA TYR A 228 -31.59 3.35 -5.50
C TYR A 228 -32.20 3.98 -4.25
N PHE A 229 -32.97 5.06 -4.47
CA PHE A 229 -33.78 5.72 -3.44
C PHE A 229 -35.27 5.58 -3.72
N PRO A 230 -36.02 4.84 -2.87
CA PRO A 230 -37.46 4.98 -2.86
C PRO A 230 -37.81 6.36 -2.28
N LYS A 231 -38.28 7.28 -3.12
CA LYS A 231 -38.65 8.67 -2.76
C LYS A 231 -39.65 8.81 -1.60
N GLU A 232 -40.28 7.71 -1.20
CA GLU A 232 -41.35 7.66 -0.20
C GLU A 232 -40.85 7.25 1.19
N VAL A 233 -39.60 6.78 1.31
CA VAL A 233 -39.03 6.29 2.57
C VAL A 233 -38.38 7.46 3.30
N ARG A 234 -38.85 7.74 4.52
CA ARG A 234 -38.32 8.81 5.37
C ARG A 234 -37.39 8.23 6.44
N LYS A 235 -36.25 8.88 6.68
CA LYS A 235 -35.22 8.48 7.65
C LYS A 235 -35.81 8.11 9.02
N GLU A 236 -36.77 8.89 9.50
CA GLU A 236 -37.40 8.72 10.81
C GLU A 236 -38.15 7.38 10.96
N GLN A 237 -38.44 6.68 9.86
CA GLN A 237 -39.10 5.36 9.90
C GLN A 237 -38.17 4.22 10.36
N PHE A 238 -36.86 4.45 10.38
CA PHE A 238 -35.84 3.44 10.72
C PHE A 238 -34.62 4.00 11.47
N ILE A 239 -34.44 5.32 11.56
CA ILE A 239 -33.52 5.98 12.49
C ILE A 239 -34.31 7.07 13.21
N ASP A 240 -34.73 6.79 14.45
CA ASP A 240 -35.58 7.68 15.23
C ASP A 240 -34.77 8.38 16.32
N LYS A 241 -34.63 9.71 16.19
CA LYS A 241 -33.93 10.57 17.14
C LYS A 241 -34.57 10.60 18.53
N HIS A 242 -35.90 10.53 18.60
CA HIS A 242 -36.63 10.67 19.85
C HIS A 242 -36.53 9.41 20.70
N THR A 243 -36.52 8.25 20.07
CA THR A 243 -36.45 6.95 20.76
C THR A 243 -35.05 6.33 20.77
N GLY A 244 -34.09 6.88 20.02
CA GLY A 244 -32.76 6.28 19.81
C GLY A 244 -32.83 4.91 19.13
N LYS A 245 -33.93 4.64 18.41
CA LYS A 245 -34.19 3.35 17.78
C LYS A 245 -33.60 3.33 16.37
N ILE A 246 -32.86 2.26 16.05
CA ILE A 246 -32.27 2.02 14.74
C ILE A 246 -32.76 0.65 14.23
N GLU A 247 -33.43 0.64 13.09
CA GLU A 247 -33.95 -0.56 12.42
C GLU A 247 -32.95 -1.04 11.36
N PHE A 248 -31.83 -1.62 11.80
CA PHE A 248 -30.73 -2.07 10.94
C PHE A 248 -31.20 -2.98 9.78
N ASP A 249 -32.15 -3.88 10.03
CA ASP A 249 -32.64 -4.80 8.99
C ASP A 249 -33.45 -4.08 7.89
N LYS A 250 -34.16 -2.99 8.24
CA LYS A 250 -34.84 -2.15 7.24
C LYS A 250 -33.83 -1.41 6.38
N ILE A 251 -32.79 -0.84 6.99
CA ILE A 251 -31.70 -0.15 6.27
C ILE A 251 -31.07 -1.12 5.26
N VAL A 252 -30.73 -2.34 5.69
CA VAL A 252 -30.17 -3.36 4.79
C VAL A 252 -31.11 -3.68 3.63
N ASN A 253 -32.41 -3.84 3.88
CA ASN A 253 -33.37 -4.12 2.80
C ASN A 253 -33.49 -2.98 1.77
N LEU A 254 -33.15 -1.75 2.17
CA LEU A 254 -33.11 -0.59 1.29
C LEU A 254 -31.82 -0.55 0.47
N ILE A 255 -30.67 -0.70 1.13
CA ILE A 255 -29.35 -0.60 0.49
C ILE A 255 -28.97 -1.86 -0.30
N SER A 256 -29.51 -3.04 0.03
CA SER A 256 -29.19 -4.31 -0.67
C SER A 256 -29.63 -4.35 -2.13
N LYS A 257 -30.43 -3.37 -2.56
CA LYS A 257 -30.84 -3.20 -3.96
C LYS A 257 -29.80 -2.45 -4.79
N ASP A 258 -28.73 -1.98 -4.17
CA ASP A 258 -27.65 -1.21 -4.77
C ASP A 258 -26.27 -1.71 -4.26
N THR A 259 -25.26 -1.65 -5.11
CA THR A 259 -23.89 -2.06 -4.80
C THR A 259 -23.12 -1.02 -3.98
N ASN A 260 -23.61 0.22 -3.88
CA ASN A 260 -22.87 1.33 -3.26
C ASN A 260 -23.17 1.55 -1.76
N GLY A 261 -24.11 0.82 -1.17
CA GLY A 261 -24.38 0.88 0.27
C GLY A 261 -23.38 0.10 1.14
N GLY A 262 -22.36 -0.54 0.54
CA GLY A 262 -21.43 -1.42 1.25
C GLY A 262 -22.04 -2.74 1.73
N TYR A 263 -23.26 -3.06 1.28
CA TYR A 263 -23.86 -4.39 1.43
C TYR A 263 -23.52 -5.25 0.21
N PHE A 264 -23.09 -6.48 0.44
CA PHE A 264 -22.94 -7.48 -0.60
C PHE A 264 -23.30 -8.87 -0.09
N GLU A 265 -23.55 -9.81 -1.00
CA GLU A 265 -23.85 -11.20 -0.65
C GLU A 265 -22.84 -12.13 -1.30
N GLU A 266 -22.17 -12.95 -0.49
CA GLU A 266 -21.23 -13.98 -0.94
C GLU A 266 -21.66 -15.32 -0.35
N ASN A 267 -21.74 -16.38 -1.17
CA ASN A 267 -22.13 -17.72 -0.72
C ASN A 267 -23.44 -17.76 0.11
N LYS A 268 -24.43 -16.93 -0.24
CA LYS A 268 -25.70 -16.76 0.51
C LYS A 268 -25.52 -16.19 1.92
N VAL A 269 -24.44 -15.47 2.17
CA VAL A 269 -24.16 -14.75 3.41
C VAL A 269 -24.10 -13.26 3.06
N GLY A 270 -24.97 -12.47 3.68
CA GLY A 270 -24.99 -11.02 3.52
C GLY A 270 -23.95 -10.37 4.44
N TYR A 271 -23.05 -9.59 3.86
CA TYR A 271 -21.99 -8.84 4.52
C TYR A 271 -22.31 -7.36 4.50
N TRP A 272 -22.20 -6.73 5.66
CA TRP A 272 -22.33 -5.29 5.82
C TRP A 272 -21.73 -4.88 7.17
N LYS A 273 -20.83 -3.90 7.15
CA LYS A 273 -20.16 -3.40 8.37
C LYS A 273 -21.16 -2.91 9.43
N GLY A 274 -22.34 -2.42 9.03
CA GLY A 274 -23.41 -2.05 9.95
C GLY A 274 -23.97 -3.21 10.79
N PHE A 275 -23.73 -4.48 10.42
CA PHE A 275 -24.07 -5.61 11.30
C PHE A 275 -23.18 -5.67 12.54
N GLY A 276 -21.91 -5.25 12.45
CA GLY A 276 -21.05 -5.12 13.62
C GLY A 276 -21.58 -4.07 14.59
N LEU A 277 -22.03 -2.91 14.07
CA LEU A 277 -22.69 -1.88 14.88
C LEU A 277 -24.03 -2.35 15.46
N LYS A 278 -24.81 -3.14 14.71
CA LYS A 278 -26.04 -3.78 15.23
C LYS A 278 -25.74 -4.67 16.43
N LYS A 279 -24.72 -5.53 16.33
CA LYS A 279 -24.30 -6.40 17.44
C LYS A 279 -23.84 -5.59 18.65
N MET A 280 -23.06 -4.53 18.45
CA MET A 280 -22.67 -3.62 19.52
C MET A 280 -23.89 -2.95 20.17
N TYR A 281 -24.82 -2.45 19.37
CA TYR A 281 -26.06 -1.81 19.84
C TYR A 281 -26.91 -2.76 20.70
N GLU A 282 -27.12 -3.99 20.23
CA GLU A 282 -27.87 -5.03 20.94
C GLU A 282 -27.13 -5.49 22.20
N TYR A 283 -25.81 -5.66 22.12
CA TYR A 283 -24.95 -6.02 23.24
C TYR A 283 -25.04 -4.96 24.36
N THR A 284 -24.85 -3.70 24.02
CA THR A 284 -24.92 -2.56 24.95
C THR A 284 -26.27 -2.47 25.65
N LYS A 285 -27.38 -2.65 24.92
CA LYS A 285 -28.72 -2.65 25.52
C LYS A 285 -28.98 -3.84 26.45
N LYS A 286 -28.40 -5.00 26.14
CA LYS A 286 -28.63 -6.24 26.88
C LYS A 286 -27.77 -6.35 28.14
N TYR A 287 -26.51 -5.93 28.06
CA TYR A 287 -25.51 -6.21 29.09
C TYR A 287 -25.11 -4.98 29.93
N LEU A 288 -25.32 -3.75 29.43
CA LEU A 288 -25.06 -2.55 30.23
C LEU A 288 -26.37 -2.01 30.81
N MET A 289 -26.33 -1.61 32.07
CA MET A 289 -27.48 -0.97 32.74
C MET A 289 -27.74 0.42 32.12
N GLU A 290 -28.99 0.86 32.11
CA GLU A 290 -29.37 2.19 31.59
C GLU A 290 -28.68 3.36 32.31
N SER A 291 -28.35 3.17 33.58
CA SER A 291 -27.61 4.16 34.37
C SER A 291 -26.11 4.18 34.08
N ASN A 292 -25.58 3.24 33.29
CA ASN A 292 -24.16 3.19 32.97
C ASN A 292 -23.84 4.27 31.92
N PRO A 293 -22.96 5.26 32.22
CA PRO A 293 -22.62 6.33 31.30
C PRO A 293 -22.03 5.83 29.98
N ILE A 294 -21.33 4.69 29.99
CA ILE A 294 -20.77 4.07 28.78
C ILE A 294 -21.87 3.59 27.84
N GLN A 295 -23.01 3.14 28.38
CA GLN A 295 -24.15 2.74 27.57
C GLN A 295 -24.61 3.90 26.68
N LYS A 296 -24.78 5.09 27.27
CA LYS A 296 -25.19 6.28 26.53
C LYS A 296 -24.17 6.68 25.45
N ILE A 297 -22.88 6.68 25.79
CA ILE A 297 -21.80 7.03 24.84
C ILE A 297 -21.81 6.12 23.61
N ILE A 298 -21.94 4.80 23.82
CA ILE A 298 -21.98 3.83 22.71
C ILE A 298 -23.22 4.05 21.86
N LEU A 299 -24.40 4.18 22.49
CA LEU A 299 -25.66 4.34 21.77
C LEU A 299 -25.70 5.65 20.97
N ASP A 300 -25.24 6.76 21.57
CA ASP A 300 -25.17 8.07 20.91
C ASP A 300 -24.20 8.02 19.72
N LYS A 301 -23.00 7.43 19.89
CA LYS A 301 -22.02 7.29 18.79
C LYS A 301 -22.55 6.45 17.64
N ILE A 302 -23.19 5.31 17.93
CA ILE A 302 -23.82 4.45 16.90
C ILE A 302 -24.95 5.20 16.21
N TYR A 303 -25.78 5.93 16.96
CA TYR A 303 -26.85 6.74 16.39
C TYR A 303 -26.31 7.79 15.43
N ASP A 304 -25.33 8.59 15.86
CA ASP A 304 -24.74 9.64 15.04
C ASP A 304 -24.09 9.07 13.78
N THR A 305 -23.34 7.97 13.89
CA THR A 305 -22.74 7.29 12.74
C THR A 305 -23.79 6.75 11.77
N MET A 306 -24.82 6.05 12.26
CA MET A 306 -25.87 5.49 11.39
C MET A 306 -26.71 6.59 10.75
N SER A 307 -26.97 7.67 11.49
CA SER A 307 -27.66 8.86 11.01
C SER A 307 -26.87 9.51 9.87
N GLN A 308 -25.57 9.75 10.06
CA GLN A 308 -24.70 10.32 9.04
C GLN A 308 -24.57 9.40 7.82
N TYR A 309 -24.41 8.10 8.03
CA TYR A 309 -24.33 7.12 6.95
C TYR A 309 -25.56 7.16 6.05
N TRP A 310 -26.76 7.30 6.63
CA TRP A 310 -27.96 7.42 5.83
C TRP A 310 -28.00 8.73 5.02
N ASP A 311 -27.60 9.85 5.63
CA ASP A 311 -27.54 11.14 4.93
C ASP A 311 -26.50 11.12 3.80
N ASP A 312 -25.35 10.51 4.03
CA ASP A 312 -24.28 10.34 3.05
C ASP A 312 -24.72 9.42 1.91
N TYR A 313 -25.39 8.31 2.24
CA TYR A 313 -25.93 7.39 1.27
C TYR A 313 -26.95 8.12 0.38
N GLU A 314 -27.92 8.85 0.95
CA GLU A 314 -28.90 9.67 0.18
C GLU A 314 -28.26 10.74 -0.70
N ASN A 315 -27.07 11.22 -0.36
CA ASN A 315 -26.40 12.24 -1.14
C ASN A 315 -25.69 11.67 -2.38
N ASN A 316 -26.36 11.70 -3.53
CA ASN A 316 -25.81 11.28 -4.82
C ASN A 316 -24.57 12.06 -5.29
N SER A 317 -24.22 13.20 -4.65
CA SER A 317 -22.96 13.89 -4.96
C SER A 317 -21.73 13.24 -4.33
N LEU A 318 -21.91 12.43 -3.29
CA LEU A 318 -20.81 11.73 -2.62
C LEU A 318 -20.48 10.44 -3.36
N GLN A 319 -19.20 10.15 -3.51
CA GLN A 319 -18.65 8.86 -3.92
C GLN A 319 -18.76 7.84 -2.78
N SER A 320 -18.65 6.54 -3.10
CA SER A 320 -18.79 5.47 -2.11
C SER A 320 -17.72 5.53 -0.99
N HIS A 321 -16.51 6.02 -1.28
CA HIS A 321 -15.44 6.20 -0.28
C HIS A 321 -15.66 7.45 0.60
N GLU A 322 -16.52 8.38 0.19
CA GLU A 322 -16.88 9.57 0.97
C GLU A 322 -18.02 9.28 1.98
N ILE A 323 -18.70 8.15 1.85
CA ILE A 323 -19.69 7.69 2.83
C ILE A 323 -18.98 7.30 4.12
N ILE A 324 -19.47 7.78 5.27
CA ILE A 324 -18.91 7.43 6.58
C ILE A 324 -18.76 5.91 6.76
N ASN A 325 -17.58 5.50 7.25
CA ASN A 325 -17.24 4.10 7.43
C ASN A 325 -17.96 3.52 8.67
N LEU A 326 -18.75 2.46 8.45
CA LEU A 326 -19.48 1.75 9.50
C LEU A 326 -18.65 0.69 10.25
N ASP A 327 -17.37 0.52 9.92
CA ASP A 327 -16.50 -0.43 10.63
C ASP A 327 -16.36 -0.01 12.08
N ILE A 328 -16.74 -0.89 13.01
CA ILE A 328 -16.70 -0.63 14.45
C ILE A 328 -15.32 -0.15 14.92
N ARG A 329 -14.23 -0.62 14.28
CA ARG A 329 -12.85 -0.20 14.58
C ARG A 329 -12.61 1.27 14.24
N SER A 330 -13.20 1.73 13.14
CA SER A 330 -13.14 3.14 12.71
C SER A 330 -14.08 4.01 13.54
N VAL A 331 -15.29 3.52 13.84
CA VAL A 331 -16.28 4.26 14.63
C VAL A 331 -15.79 4.54 16.06
N PHE A 332 -15.07 3.59 16.67
CA PHE A 332 -14.56 3.70 18.04
C PHE A 332 -13.05 3.87 18.13
N SER A 333 -12.37 4.24 17.03
CA SER A 333 -10.90 4.34 16.97
C SER A 333 -10.31 5.16 18.10
N ASP A 334 -10.95 6.28 18.44
CA ASP A 334 -10.52 7.26 19.44
C ASP A 334 -10.48 6.69 20.87
N TYR A 335 -11.20 5.60 21.12
CA TYR A 335 -11.26 4.94 22.42
C TYR A 335 -10.29 3.77 22.55
N THR A 336 -9.90 3.16 21.43
CA THR A 336 -9.14 1.92 21.46
C THR A 336 -7.67 2.15 21.84
N PRO A 337 -7.10 1.39 22.79
CA PRO A 337 -5.72 1.59 23.21
C PRO A 337 -4.72 1.19 22.11
N ARG A 338 -3.51 1.74 22.17
CA ARG A 338 -2.36 1.28 21.37
C ARG A 338 -1.71 0.08 22.05
N TYR A 339 -1.38 -0.94 21.28
CA TYR A 339 -0.65 -2.12 21.76
C TYR A 339 0.15 -2.80 20.66
N LYS A 340 1.07 -3.67 21.08
CA LYS A 340 1.96 -4.40 20.16
C LYS A 340 1.12 -5.19 19.16
N PHE A 341 1.42 -5.03 17.88
CA PHE A 341 0.71 -5.68 16.78
C PHE A 341 -0.78 -5.31 16.63
N LYS A 342 -1.26 -4.16 17.15
CA LYS A 342 -2.65 -3.70 16.97
C LYS A 342 -3.11 -3.74 15.50
N GLY A 343 -2.31 -3.16 14.59
CA GLY A 343 -2.63 -3.18 13.15
C GLY A 343 -2.73 -4.59 12.57
N TYR A 344 -1.98 -5.55 13.11
CA TYR A 344 -2.05 -6.95 12.69
C TYR A 344 -3.25 -7.68 13.32
N LEU A 345 -3.39 -7.66 14.66
CA LEU A 345 -4.42 -8.40 15.37
C LEU A 345 -5.81 -7.79 15.15
N GLU A 346 -6.01 -6.51 15.45
CA GLU A 346 -7.28 -5.82 15.28
C GLU A 346 -7.51 -5.36 13.84
N GLY A 347 -6.48 -4.84 13.18
CA GLY A 347 -6.58 -4.33 11.81
C GLY A 347 -6.74 -5.42 10.75
N GLN A 348 -6.05 -6.57 10.88
CA GLN A 348 -6.08 -7.61 9.85
C GLN A 348 -6.76 -8.91 10.29
N LYS A 349 -6.57 -9.37 11.53
CA LYS A 349 -7.01 -10.72 11.95
C LYS A 349 -8.40 -10.75 12.57
N LEU A 350 -8.86 -9.66 13.18
CA LEU A 350 -10.11 -9.62 13.93
C LEU A 350 -11.33 -10.09 13.13
N PHE A 351 -11.55 -9.56 11.93
CA PHE A 351 -12.70 -9.95 11.10
C PHE A 351 -12.38 -10.95 10.00
N ASN A 352 -11.13 -11.43 9.90
CA ASN A 352 -10.75 -12.45 8.92
C ASN A 352 -10.59 -13.83 9.56
N TYR A 353 -10.13 -13.89 10.81
CA TYR A 353 -9.76 -15.14 11.49
C TYR A 353 -10.38 -15.29 12.87
N ILE A 354 -10.62 -14.19 13.60
CA ILE A 354 -11.14 -14.26 14.97
C ILE A 354 -12.68 -14.30 14.97
N ALA A 355 -13.30 -13.27 14.41
CA ALA A 355 -14.75 -13.06 14.34
C ALA A 355 -15.21 -12.82 12.88
N PRO A 356 -15.02 -13.78 11.95
CA PRO A 356 -15.30 -13.58 10.53
C PRO A 356 -16.77 -13.31 10.20
N TYR A 357 -17.68 -13.67 11.10
CA TYR A 357 -19.12 -13.46 10.94
C TYR A 357 -19.64 -12.25 11.71
N PHE A 358 -18.76 -11.47 12.35
CA PHE A 358 -19.15 -10.28 13.12
C PHE A 358 -19.97 -9.31 12.27
N ASN A 359 -19.54 -9.07 11.03
CA ASN A 359 -20.20 -8.17 10.08
C ASN A 359 -21.17 -8.88 9.11
N THR A 360 -21.87 -9.92 9.57
CA THR A 360 -22.81 -10.70 8.75
C THR A 360 -24.14 -10.97 9.45
N LYS A 361 -25.19 -11.29 8.68
CA LYS A 361 -26.51 -11.70 9.23
C LYS A 361 -26.51 -13.09 9.88
N LYS A 362 -25.58 -13.98 9.52
CA LYS A 362 -25.56 -15.37 9.98
C LYS A 362 -24.50 -15.54 11.06
N GLN A 363 -24.83 -16.29 12.10
CA GLN A 363 -23.85 -16.74 13.08
C GLN A 363 -23.28 -18.08 12.64
N THR A 364 -21.96 -18.14 12.44
CA THR A 364 -21.21 -19.37 12.28
C THR A 364 -19.91 -19.28 13.08
N LEU A 365 -19.48 -20.41 13.63
CA LEU A 365 -18.41 -20.52 14.63
C LEU A 365 -17.09 -20.94 14.00
N ILE A 366 -16.58 -20.18 13.03
CA ILE A 366 -15.20 -20.39 12.56
C ILE A 366 -14.35 -19.32 13.21
N THR A 367 -13.50 -19.74 14.15
CA THR A 367 -12.55 -18.87 14.85
C THR A 367 -11.22 -19.59 14.94
N ASP A 368 -10.17 -18.91 14.50
CA ASP A 368 -8.79 -19.34 14.70
C ASP A 368 -8.38 -19.05 16.15
N GLN A 369 -8.17 -20.12 16.92
CA GLN A 369 -7.89 -20.03 18.36
C GLN A 369 -6.54 -19.35 18.63
N ASP A 370 -5.52 -19.58 17.80
CA ASP A 370 -4.19 -19.00 18.00
C ASP A 370 -4.25 -17.47 17.85
N TYR A 371 -5.01 -16.98 16.88
CA TYR A 371 -5.21 -15.54 16.72
C TYR A 371 -6.10 -14.95 17.80
N LEU A 372 -7.14 -15.67 18.23
CA LEU A 372 -8.00 -15.24 19.33
C LEU A 372 -7.21 -15.07 20.62
N GLU A 373 -6.42 -16.07 21.03
CA GLU A 373 -5.61 -16.03 22.24
C GLU A 373 -4.61 -14.87 22.22
N LYS A 374 -3.93 -14.66 21.08
CA LYS A 374 -2.99 -13.53 20.90
C LYS A 374 -3.71 -12.19 21.01
N PHE A 375 -4.87 -12.04 20.39
CA PHE A 375 -5.67 -10.82 20.47
C PHE A 375 -6.12 -10.55 21.91
N VAL A 376 -6.72 -11.53 22.58
CA VAL A 376 -7.19 -11.41 23.96
C VAL A 376 -6.05 -11.05 24.90
N PHE A 377 -4.90 -11.71 24.78
CA PHE A 377 -3.72 -11.43 25.58
C PHE A 377 -3.25 -9.98 25.39
N SER A 378 -2.98 -9.56 24.15
CA SER A 378 -2.49 -8.21 23.86
C SER A 378 -3.51 -7.11 24.20
N ALA A 379 -4.79 -7.35 23.95
CA ALA A 379 -5.85 -6.40 24.29
C ALA A 379 -6.04 -6.30 25.82
N SER A 380 -5.98 -7.40 26.55
CA SER A 380 -6.10 -7.40 28.02
C SER A 380 -4.91 -6.69 28.68
N GLU A 381 -3.69 -6.92 28.21
CA GLU A 381 -2.51 -6.17 28.67
C GLU A 381 -2.66 -4.66 28.43
N ALA A 382 -3.14 -4.28 27.25
CA ALA A 382 -3.33 -2.87 26.88
C ALA A 382 -4.43 -2.18 27.69
N LEU A 383 -5.49 -2.92 28.01
CA LEU A 383 -6.64 -2.42 28.75
C LEU A 383 -6.43 -2.45 30.27
N GLY A 384 -5.45 -3.20 30.76
CA GLY A 384 -5.25 -3.44 32.19
C GLY A 384 -6.37 -4.27 32.84
N VAL A 385 -7.20 -4.93 32.04
CA VAL A 385 -8.32 -5.78 32.50
C VAL A 385 -8.39 -7.05 31.66
N GLU A 386 -8.78 -8.16 32.27
CA GLU A 386 -8.92 -9.44 31.59
C GLU A 386 -10.18 -9.45 30.70
N ILE A 387 -10.00 -9.75 29.41
CA ILE A 387 -11.10 -10.04 28.50
C ILE A 387 -11.43 -11.53 28.59
N ASN A 388 -12.69 -11.85 28.90
CA ASN A 388 -13.13 -13.23 29.03
C ASN A 388 -13.14 -13.94 27.66
N ILE A 389 -12.25 -14.92 27.48
CA ILE A 389 -12.15 -15.72 26.24
C ILE A 389 -13.26 -16.79 26.11
N LYS A 390 -13.92 -17.16 27.20
CA LYS A 390 -14.89 -18.28 27.23
C LYS A 390 -16.31 -17.88 26.83
N GLN A 391 -16.51 -16.63 26.42
CA GLN A 391 -17.81 -16.15 25.96
C GLN A 391 -17.97 -16.29 24.44
N GLU A 392 -19.17 -16.00 23.92
CA GLU A 392 -19.36 -15.92 22.48
C GLU A 392 -18.43 -14.87 21.85
N ILE A 393 -17.81 -15.22 20.73
CA ILE A 393 -16.78 -14.39 20.09
C ILE A 393 -17.29 -12.99 19.75
N ASP A 394 -18.53 -12.87 19.26
CA ASP A 394 -19.12 -11.56 18.98
C ASP A 394 -19.24 -10.70 20.26
N ASN A 395 -19.63 -11.31 21.39
CA ASN A 395 -19.70 -10.62 22.68
C ASN A 395 -18.31 -10.22 23.18
N LEU A 396 -17.30 -11.07 22.94
CA LEU A 396 -15.90 -10.76 23.26
C LEU A 396 -15.41 -9.52 22.51
N VAL A 397 -15.72 -9.43 21.22
CA VAL A 397 -15.40 -8.25 20.41
C VAL A 397 -16.12 -7.01 20.94
N CYS A 398 -17.41 -7.12 21.27
CA CYS A 398 -18.15 -6.00 21.88
C CYS A 398 -17.54 -5.57 23.23
N ASP A 399 -17.19 -6.53 24.09
CA ASP A 399 -16.53 -6.28 25.37
C ASP A 399 -15.22 -5.52 25.20
N TYR A 400 -14.40 -5.90 24.21
CA TYR A 400 -13.17 -5.18 23.92
C TYR A 400 -13.41 -3.68 23.67
N PHE A 401 -14.44 -3.33 22.89
CA PHE A 401 -14.80 -1.94 22.64
C PHE A 401 -15.40 -1.25 23.87
N VAL A 402 -16.28 -1.93 24.63
CA VAL A 402 -16.81 -1.41 25.89
C VAL A 402 -15.68 -1.09 26.87
N LYS A 403 -14.73 -2.01 27.06
CA LYS A 403 -13.57 -1.84 27.95
C LYS A 403 -12.63 -0.74 27.48
N SER A 404 -12.48 -0.57 26.17
CA SER A 404 -11.70 0.54 25.59
C SER A 404 -12.31 1.90 25.95
N ILE A 405 -13.63 2.04 25.84
CA ILE A 405 -14.36 3.26 26.21
C ILE A 405 -14.27 3.50 27.72
N GLU A 406 -14.46 2.45 28.53
CA GLU A 406 -14.28 2.50 29.99
C GLU A 406 -12.89 3.03 30.38
N LEU A 407 -11.83 2.48 29.80
CA LEU A 407 -10.46 2.90 30.08
C LEU A 407 -10.25 4.37 29.70
N ASN A 408 -10.68 4.77 28.50
CA ASN A 408 -10.48 6.13 28.00
C ASN A 408 -11.11 7.17 28.94
N LEU A 409 -12.32 6.91 29.43
CA LEU A 409 -13.03 7.79 30.38
C LEU A 409 -12.38 7.87 31.75
N ASN A 410 -11.69 6.81 32.20
CA ASN A 410 -10.99 6.80 33.47
C ASN A 410 -9.61 7.47 33.41
N THR A 411 -9.07 7.69 32.20
CA THR A 411 -7.78 8.34 31.95
C THR A 411 -7.88 9.83 31.59
N GLN A 412 -9.09 10.34 31.37
CA GLN A 412 -9.41 11.77 31.26
C GLN A 412 -9.67 12.35 32.65
#